data_AF-A0A2M7U8R2-F1
#
_entry.id   AF-A0A2M7U8R2-F1
#
_cell.length_a   1.000
_cell.length_b   1.000
_cell.length_c   1.000
_cell.angle_alpha   90.00
_cell.angle_beta   90.00
_cell.angle_gamma   90.00
#
_symmetry.space_group_name_H-M   'P 1'
#
loop_
_entity.id
_entity.type
_entity.pdbx_description
1 polymer ?
#
loop_
_entity_poly.entity_id
_entity_poly.type
_entity_poly.pdbx_seq_one_letter_code
_entity_poly.pdbx_strand_id
1 'polypeptide(L)'
;MKNYRIIREKLLKNPKIRKEYELLRAEYETIGKIIELRIKNKLTQKQLAEKIGTKQSAISRFEKKMINPTLYTLSQIASAFGKKLVVEFK
;
A
#
# COMPACT_ATOMS: atom_id res chain seq x y z
N MET A 1 -14.36 0.38 23.62
CA MET A 1 -13.89 -0.05 22.28
C MET A 1 -12.80 -1.11 22.45
N LYS A 2 -12.91 -2.28 21.80
CA LYS A 2 -11.79 -3.24 21.79
C LYS A 2 -10.62 -2.63 21.02
N ASN A 3 -9.44 -2.57 21.64
CA ASN A 3 -8.22 -2.03 21.03
C ASN A 3 -7.77 -2.93 19.87
N TYR A 4 -7.56 -2.35 18.67
CA TYR A 4 -7.13 -3.05 17.45
C TYR A 4 -5.92 -3.96 17.69
N ARG A 5 -4.93 -3.48 18.46
CA ARG A 5 -3.71 -4.24 18.76
C ARG A 5 -4.03 -5.55 19.48
N ILE A 6 -4.90 -5.48 20.49
CA ILE A 6 -5.30 -6.64 21.31
C ILE A 6 -6.10 -7.65 20.48
N ILE A 7 -6.98 -7.18 19.58
CA ILE A 7 -7.75 -8.08 18.70
C ILE A 7 -6.81 -8.77 17.70
N ARG A 8 -5.91 -8.00 17.07
CA ARG A 8 -4.93 -8.51 16.12
C ARG A 8 -4.07 -9.60 16.75
N GLU A 9 -3.51 -9.36 17.93
CA GLU A 9 -2.69 -10.36 18.63
C GLU A 9 -3.46 -11.64 18.93
N LYS A 10 -4.73 -11.54 19.35
CA LYS A 10 -5.58 -12.71 19.60
C LYS A 10 -5.85 -13.51 18.33
N LEU A 11 -6.12 -12.84 17.20
CA LEU A 11 -6.39 -13.50 15.92
C LEU A 11 -5.14 -14.17 15.33
N LEU A 12 -3.97 -13.54 15.47
CA LEU A 12 -2.70 -14.07 14.95
C LEU A 12 -2.17 -15.28 15.72
N LYS A 13 -2.76 -15.64 16.87
CA LYS A 13 -2.48 -16.91 17.56
C LYS A 13 -2.95 -18.12 16.75
N ASN A 14 -3.95 -17.96 15.88
CA ASN A 14 -4.40 -19.04 15.02
C ASN A 14 -3.43 -19.18 13.83
N PRO A 15 -2.79 -20.34 13.62
CA PRO A 15 -1.79 -20.53 12.57
C PRO A 15 -2.35 -20.36 11.15
N LYS A 16 -3.62 -20.72 10.92
CA LYS A 16 -4.29 -20.51 9.63
C LYS A 16 -4.47 -19.02 9.34
N ILE A 17 -4.92 -18.26 10.34
CA ILE A 17 -5.07 -16.80 10.23
C ILE A 17 -3.70 -16.14 10.04
N ARG A 18 -2.69 -16.57 10.80
CA ARG A 18 -1.33 -16.06 10.66
C ARG A 18 -0.76 -16.27 9.27
N LYS A 19 -0.92 -17.47 8.71
CA LYS A 19 -0.44 -17.78 7.36
C LYS A 19 -1.05 -16.85 6.31
N GLU A 20 -2.37 -16.71 6.32
CA GLU A 20 -3.04 -15.80 5.37
C GLU A 20 -2.70 -14.33 5.62
N TYR A 21 -2.53 -13.94 6.88
CA TYR A 21 -2.10 -12.59 7.22
C TYR A 21 -0.72 -12.26 6.67
N GLU A 22 0.26 -13.17 6.83
CA GLU A 22 1.61 -13.00 6.28
C GLU A 22 1.60 -13.01 4.75
N LEU A 23 0.76 -13.85 4.11
CA LEU A 23 0.62 -13.88 2.65
C LEU A 23 0.19 -12.51 2.08
N LEU A 24 -0.75 -11.84 2.77
CA LEU A 24 -1.26 -10.53 2.35
C LEU A 24 -0.38 -9.36 2.82
N ARG A 25 0.57 -9.61 3.72
CA ARG A 25 1.31 -8.57 4.44
C ARG A 25 2.08 -7.66 3.50
N ALA A 26 2.79 -8.23 2.53
CA ALA A 26 3.58 -7.47 1.58
C ALA A 26 2.72 -6.47 0.77
N GLU A 27 1.51 -6.86 0.38
CA GLU A 27 0.57 -5.99 -0.33
C GLU A 27 0.11 -4.83 0.55
N TYR A 28 -0.29 -5.11 1.79
CA TYR A 28 -0.75 -4.08 2.74
C TYR A 28 0.37 -3.11 3.11
N GLU A 29 1.59 -3.60 3.34
CA GLU A 29 2.75 -2.75 3.63
C GLU A 29 3.10 -1.86 2.43
N THR A 30 3.02 -2.40 1.22
CA THR A 30 3.28 -1.64 -0.02
C THR A 30 2.25 -0.51 -0.20
N ILE A 31 0.95 -0.83 -0.10
CA ILE A 31 -0.13 0.15 -0.21
C ILE A 31 0.00 1.20 0.91
N GLY A 32 0.24 0.76 2.14
CA GLY A 32 0.42 1.63 3.31
C GLY A 32 1.54 2.65 3.11
N LYS A 33 2.71 2.21 2.62
CA LYS A 33 3.84 3.11 2.32
C LYS A 33 3.49 4.16 1.27
N ILE A 34 2.73 3.80 0.23
CA ILE A 34 2.34 4.73 -0.82
C ILE A 34 1.31 5.75 -0.30
N ILE A 35 0.33 5.30 0.48
CA ILE A 35 -0.65 6.20 1.14
C ILE A 35 0.08 7.17 2.07
N GLU A 36 0.99 6.66 2.90
CA GLU A 36 1.78 7.48 3.81
C GLU A 36 2.62 8.51 3.04
N LEU A 37 3.27 8.10 1.95
CA LEU A 37 4.06 8.99 1.11
C LEU A 37 3.19 10.08 0.47
N ARG A 38 2.00 9.73 -0.01
CA ARG A 38 1.03 10.69 -0.56
C ARG A 38 0.60 11.72 0.49
N ILE A 39 0.25 11.25 1.70
CA ILE A 39 -0.19 12.11 2.81
C ILE A 39 0.96 13.01 3.28
N LYS A 40 2.17 12.49 3.43
CA LYS A 40 3.38 13.27 3.80
C LYS A 40 3.67 14.41 2.83
N ASN A 41 3.36 14.20 1.55
CA ASN A 41 3.51 15.23 0.51
C ASN A 41 2.24 16.10 0.32
N LYS A 42 1.24 15.96 1.19
CA LYS A 42 -0.03 16.71 1.14
C LYS A 42 -0.77 16.61 -0.20
N LEU A 43 -0.66 15.45 -0.87
CA LEU A 43 -1.31 15.21 -2.15
C LEU A 43 -2.67 14.54 -1.96
N THR A 44 -3.66 15.01 -2.71
CA THR A 44 -4.91 14.27 -2.94
C THR A 44 -4.65 13.07 -3.86
N GLN A 45 -5.60 12.11 -3.90
CA GLN A 45 -5.53 11.01 -4.86
C GLN A 45 -5.52 11.50 -6.31
N LYS A 46 -6.23 12.59 -6.60
CA LYS A 46 -6.27 13.22 -7.93
C LYS A 46 -4.90 13.79 -8.31
N GLN A 47 -4.27 14.55 -7.41
CA GLN A 47 -2.94 15.12 -7.66
C GLN A 47 -1.85 14.05 -7.81
N LEU A 48 -1.91 12.96 -7.03
CA LEU A 48 -1.00 11.84 -7.26
C LEU A 48 -1.23 11.22 -8.64
N ALA A 49 -2.49 11.05 -9.04
CA ALA A 49 -2.82 10.49 -10.34
C ALA A 49 -2.29 11.34 -11.49
N GLU A 50 -2.47 12.66 -11.44
CA GLU A 50 -1.93 13.62 -12.40
C GLU A 50 -0.40 13.54 -12.48
N LYS A 51 0.26 13.46 -11.32
CA LYS A 51 1.73 13.40 -11.23
C LYS A 51 2.34 12.16 -11.88
N ILE A 52 1.64 11.02 -11.86
CA ILE A 52 2.11 9.76 -12.44
C ILE A 52 1.44 9.41 -13.78
N GLY A 53 0.63 10.31 -14.34
CA GLY A 53 -0.03 10.09 -15.62
C GLY A 53 -1.10 9.00 -15.60
N THR A 54 -1.93 8.94 -14.54
CA THR A 54 -3.04 7.97 -14.43
C THR A 54 -4.35 8.63 -14.02
N LYS A 55 -5.42 7.84 -13.89
CA LYS A 55 -6.75 8.30 -13.44
C LYS A 55 -6.86 8.25 -11.91
N GLN A 56 -7.54 9.23 -11.30
CA GLN A 56 -7.81 9.22 -9.85
C GLN A 56 -8.51 7.93 -9.41
N SER A 57 -9.41 7.37 -10.23
CA SER A 57 -10.07 6.10 -9.96
C SER A 57 -9.10 4.92 -9.91
N ALA A 58 -7.98 4.96 -10.65
CA ALA A 58 -6.93 3.95 -10.54
C ALA A 58 -6.21 4.04 -9.19
N ILE A 59 -5.86 5.26 -8.74
CA ILE A 59 -5.28 5.48 -7.40
C ILE A 59 -6.24 5.03 -6.29
N SER A 60 -7.53 5.38 -6.39
CA SER A 60 -8.53 5.00 -5.41
C SER A 60 -8.71 3.49 -5.31
N ARG A 61 -8.80 2.77 -6.44
CA ARG A 61 -8.86 1.30 -6.46
C ARG A 61 -7.59 0.67 -5.89
N PHE A 62 -6.44 1.23 -6.21
CA PHE A 62 -5.15 0.79 -5.68
C PHE A 62 -5.09 0.94 -4.14
N GLU A 63 -5.44 2.11 -3.60
CA GLU A 63 -5.43 2.36 -2.15
C GLU A 63 -6.46 1.51 -1.39
N LYS A 64 -7.54 1.09 -2.08
CA LYS A 64 -8.56 0.17 -1.55
C LYS A 64 -8.25 -1.31 -1.77
N LYS A 65 -7.07 -1.66 -2.31
CA LYS A 65 -6.69 -3.04 -2.62
C LYS A 65 -7.63 -3.75 -3.61
N MET A 66 -8.29 -2.99 -4.48
CA MET A 66 -9.13 -3.55 -5.54
C MET A 66 -8.32 -3.95 -6.78
N ILE A 67 -7.09 -3.44 -6.90
CA ILE A 67 -6.16 -3.77 -7.98
C ILE A 67 -4.74 -3.87 -7.41
N ASN A 68 -3.97 -4.83 -7.90
CA ASN A 68 -2.55 -4.94 -7.61
C ASN A 68 -1.75 -4.03 -8.55
N PRO A 69 -0.89 -3.13 -8.04
CA PRO A 69 -0.06 -2.29 -8.90
C PRO A 69 1.00 -3.15 -9.59
N THR A 70 1.30 -2.84 -10.84
CA THR A 70 2.45 -3.43 -11.53
C THR A 70 3.75 -2.81 -10.99
N LEU A 71 4.87 -3.49 -11.21
CA LEU A 71 6.20 -2.92 -10.94
C LEU A 71 6.40 -1.58 -11.67
N TYR A 72 5.85 -1.44 -12.88
CA TYR A 72 5.85 -0.18 -13.62
C TYR A 72 5.14 0.94 -12.85
N THR A 73 3.92 0.70 -12.35
CA THR A 73 3.19 1.69 -11.54
C THR A 73 3.96 2.06 -10.26
N LEU A 74 4.53 1.07 -9.57
CA LEU A 74 5.37 1.30 -8.39
C LEU A 74 6.59 2.17 -8.72
N SER A 75 7.22 1.92 -9.88
CA SER A 75 8.33 2.73 -10.38
C SER A 75 7.91 4.17 -10.70
N GLN A 76 6.76 4.36 -11.35
CA GLN A 76 6.23 5.71 -11.64
C GLN A 76 5.96 6.50 -10.36
N ILE A 77 5.37 5.84 -9.35
CA ILE A 77 5.15 6.43 -8.04
C ILE A 77 6.48 6.82 -7.40
N ALA A 78 7.46 5.90 -7.37
CA ALA A 78 8.78 6.20 -6.81
C ALA A 78 9.44 7.41 -7.49
N SER A 79 9.48 7.42 -8.83
CA SER A 79 10.02 8.52 -9.63
C SER A 79 9.31 9.84 -9.36
N ALA A 80 7.98 9.83 -9.24
CA ALA A 80 7.21 11.03 -8.92
C ALA A 80 7.56 11.62 -7.54
N PHE A 81 8.14 10.84 -6.62
CA PHE A 81 8.64 11.34 -5.34
C PHE A 81 10.16 11.49 -5.28
N GLY A 82 10.85 11.45 -6.42
CA GLY A 82 12.32 11.51 -6.50
C GLY A 82 12.99 10.34 -5.78
N LYS A 83 12.36 9.16 -5.80
CA LYS A 83 12.82 7.93 -5.15
C LYS A 83 13.12 6.85 -6.18
N LYS A 84 13.86 5.83 -5.74
CA LYS A 84 14.12 4.61 -6.51
C LYS A 84 13.27 3.47 -5.97
N LEU A 85 12.63 2.70 -6.85
CA LEU A 85 12.00 1.44 -6.48
C LEU A 85 13.10 0.40 -6.17
N VAL A 86 13.03 -0.21 -5.00
CA VAL A 86 13.91 -1.30 -4.58
C VAL A 86 13.04 -2.49 -4.20
N VAL A 87 13.34 -3.65 -4.76
CA VAL A 87 12.72 -4.93 -4.41
C VAL A 87 13.79 -5.79 -3.75
N GLU A 88 13.53 -6.23 -2.53
CA GLU A 88 14.45 -7.03 -1.72
C GLU A 88 13.67 -8.22 -1.15
N PHE A 89 14.27 -9.41 -1.20
CA PHE A 89 13.75 -10.62 -0.58
C PHE A 89 14.50 -10.81 0.74
N LYS A 90 13.77 -10.78 1.86
CA LYS A 90 14.32 -11.00 3.21
C LYS A 90 13.73 -12.25 3.82
#